data_AF-A0A4U0QUJ3-F1
#
_entry.id   AF-A0A4U0QUJ3-F1
#
_cell.length_a   1.000
_cell.length_b   1.000
_cell.length_c   1.000
_cell.angle_alpha   90.00
_cell.angle_beta   90.00
_cell.angle_gamma   90.00
#
_symmetry.space_group_name_H-M   'P 1'
#
loop_
_entity.id
_entity.type
_entity.pdbx_description
1 polymer ?
#
loop_
_entity_poly.entity_id
_entity_poly.type
_entity_poly.pdbx_seq_one_letter_code
_entity_poly.pdbx_strand_id
1 'polypeptide(L)'
;MNQIARPSAGTSISAKPLRQVANVRELLVNDQAKQQLAAVAAGHMRPERMLRLMANAMRTTPQLGECDPLSLLGAMMTCASLGVEANTPLGHAYLIPFKNNRKNITEVQLILGYKGMIDLARRSGHIVNIHGDVVYEGDEFSFEYGSEQHLKHRPKGKRVNPIYAYCHAKLTDGEAFVVLPWDEVMAIRDGSQGYKTAVKYNKKDSPWIAHQHEMAAKTAVRALFKYLPISIEMDGGKLGDALSIDDQQVDFSQFAQNPEGGYEVEGEAEEHDPETGEVGGDPVIEDQRATQQTIEPEREREPARRQTRAKVEDKPAPRRQASNEPAQQEQTGLDLSQPAGGTESLTDLLQRTEDEIKFSLDDGEDIEATLEMFAARLETIKKADASEHDALVEYLRKYAADRA
;
A
#
# COMPACT_ATOMS: atom_id res chain seq x y z
N MET A 1 -40.91 29.31 -55.59
CA MET A 1 -39.49 29.08 -55.25
C MET A 1 -39.43 28.38 -53.90
N ASN A 2 -39.17 27.08 -53.85
CA ASN A 2 -38.99 26.40 -52.56
C ASN A 2 -37.52 26.49 -52.15
N GLN A 3 -37.21 27.28 -51.12
CA GLN A 3 -35.93 27.15 -50.44
C GLN A 3 -35.98 25.88 -49.59
N ILE A 4 -35.33 24.82 -50.08
CA ILE A 4 -35.05 23.64 -49.26
C ILE A 4 -34.03 24.08 -48.20
N ALA A 5 -34.45 24.10 -46.94
CA ALA A 5 -33.54 24.36 -45.83
C ALA A 5 -32.43 23.30 -45.85
N ARG A 6 -31.16 23.75 -45.92
CA ARG A 6 -30.03 22.83 -45.76
C ARG A 6 -30.09 22.27 -44.34
N PRO A 7 -29.99 20.94 -44.13
CA PRO A 7 -29.83 20.41 -42.79
C PRO A 7 -28.54 21.00 -42.20
N SER A 8 -28.62 21.46 -40.95
CA SER A 8 -27.44 21.89 -40.20
C SER A 8 -26.46 20.72 -40.11
N ALA A 9 -25.28 20.86 -40.69
CA ALA A 9 -24.22 19.87 -40.55
C ALA A 9 -23.84 19.77 -39.07
N GLY A 10 -24.21 18.66 -38.42
CA GLY A 10 -23.76 18.36 -37.06
C GLY A 10 -22.23 18.27 -37.05
N THR A 11 -21.59 18.98 -36.12
CA THR A 11 -20.13 19.00 -35.99
C THR A 11 -19.59 17.57 -35.90
N SER A 12 -18.58 17.24 -36.71
CA SER A 12 -17.89 15.95 -36.62
C SER A 12 -17.47 15.69 -35.17
N ILE A 13 -17.68 14.47 -34.67
CA ILE A 13 -17.22 14.05 -33.34
C ILE A 13 -15.70 14.28 -33.21
N SER A 14 -14.96 14.12 -34.30
CA SER A 14 -13.51 14.36 -34.35
C SER A 14 -13.14 15.84 -34.14
N ALA A 15 -14.03 16.77 -34.50
CA ALA A 15 -13.80 18.22 -34.48
C ALA A 15 -14.55 18.96 -33.35
N LYS A 16 -15.15 18.23 -32.40
CA LYS A 16 -15.70 18.83 -31.17
C LYS A 16 -14.56 19.45 -30.34
N PRO A 17 -14.73 20.65 -29.75
CA PRO A 17 -13.82 21.15 -28.72
C PRO A 17 -13.75 20.17 -27.54
N LEU A 18 -12.58 20.02 -26.90
CA LEU A 18 -12.39 19.09 -25.77
C LEU A 18 -13.45 19.21 -24.67
N ARG A 19 -13.86 20.43 -24.30
CA ARG A 19 -14.93 20.72 -23.32
C ARG A 19 -16.35 20.24 -23.72
N GLN A 20 -16.52 19.70 -24.92
CA GLN A 20 -17.79 19.18 -25.46
C GLN A 20 -17.73 17.68 -25.80
N VAL A 21 -16.63 17.01 -25.47
CA VAL A 21 -16.45 15.56 -25.62
C VAL A 21 -17.24 14.88 -24.50
N ALA A 22 -18.31 14.15 -24.85
CA ALA A 22 -19.30 13.70 -23.87
C ALA A 22 -18.95 12.36 -23.18
N ASN A 23 -18.00 11.61 -23.73
CA ASN A 23 -17.55 10.31 -23.19
C ASN A 23 -16.19 9.91 -23.80
N VAL A 24 -15.57 8.90 -23.21
CA VAL A 24 -14.24 8.40 -23.60
C VAL A 24 -14.18 7.85 -25.04
N ARG A 25 -15.31 7.36 -25.60
CA ARG A 25 -15.34 6.85 -26.98
C ARG A 25 -15.29 7.99 -28.00
N GLU A 26 -15.88 9.14 -27.68
CA GLU A 26 -15.71 10.36 -28.48
C GLU A 26 -14.28 10.92 -28.39
N LEU A 27 -13.66 10.83 -27.20
CA LEU A 27 -12.29 11.29 -26.96
C LEU A 27 -11.26 10.55 -27.84
N LEU A 28 -11.36 9.22 -27.94
CA LEU A 28 -10.49 8.37 -28.76
C LEU A 28 -10.45 8.77 -30.25
N VAL A 29 -11.54 9.33 -30.77
CA VAL A 29 -11.64 9.78 -32.17
C VAL A 29 -11.43 11.27 -32.35
N ASN A 30 -11.28 12.05 -31.27
CA ASN A 30 -11.14 13.50 -31.29
C ASN A 30 -9.75 13.96 -31.76
N ASP A 31 -9.71 14.91 -32.70
CA ASP A 31 -8.48 15.38 -33.32
C ASP A 31 -7.70 16.35 -32.42
N GLN A 32 -8.38 17.13 -31.58
CA GLN A 32 -7.73 17.98 -30.57
C GLN A 32 -7.08 17.13 -29.47
N ALA A 33 -7.73 16.04 -29.02
CA ALA A 33 -7.14 15.09 -28.07
C ALA A 33 -5.86 14.44 -28.60
N LYS A 34 -5.84 14.03 -29.88
CA LYS A 34 -4.65 13.48 -30.54
C LYS A 34 -3.51 14.50 -30.61
N GLN A 35 -3.83 15.77 -30.90
CA GLN A 35 -2.84 16.86 -30.94
C GLN A 35 -2.23 17.13 -29.55
N GLN A 36 -3.05 17.15 -28.50
CA GLN A 36 -2.57 17.30 -27.11
C GLN A 36 -1.65 16.14 -26.69
N LEU A 37 -2.05 14.88 -26.95
CA LEU A 37 -1.20 13.72 -26.71
C LEU A 37 0.11 13.75 -27.53
N ALA A 38 0.08 14.25 -28.76
CA ALA A 38 1.28 14.38 -29.59
C ALA A 38 2.26 15.48 -29.11
N ALA A 39 1.76 16.52 -28.45
CA ALA A 39 2.57 17.65 -27.96
C ALA A 39 3.38 17.31 -26.71
N VAL A 40 2.96 16.31 -25.92
CA VAL A 40 3.56 15.93 -24.62
C VAL A 40 4.13 14.50 -24.61
N ALA A 41 4.16 13.83 -25.75
CA ALA A 41 4.70 12.48 -25.85
C ALA A 41 6.23 12.49 -25.90
N ALA A 42 6.87 11.82 -24.95
CA ALA A 42 8.28 11.42 -25.04
C ALA A 42 8.53 10.68 -26.36
N GLY A 43 9.74 10.78 -26.93
CA GLY A 43 10.01 10.46 -28.34
C GLY A 43 9.63 9.04 -28.83
N HIS A 44 9.42 8.09 -27.91
CA HIS A 44 8.99 6.71 -28.19
C HIS A 44 7.47 6.45 -28.04
N MET A 45 6.68 7.42 -27.54
CA MET A 45 5.26 7.28 -27.19
C MET A 45 4.30 7.83 -28.26
N ARG A 46 4.46 7.38 -29.52
CA ARG A 46 3.65 7.85 -30.66
C ARG A 46 2.14 7.83 -30.37
N PRO A 47 1.33 8.80 -30.82
CA PRO A 47 -0.10 8.89 -30.49
C PRO A 47 -0.91 7.62 -30.77
N GLU A 48 -0.60 6.87 -31.83
CA GLU A 48 -1.31 5.63 -32.15
C GLU A 48 -0.97 4.50 -31.16
N ARG A 49 0.21 4.55 -30.52
CA ARG A 49 0.56 3.66 -29.39
C ARG A 49 -0.25 4.06 -28.16
N MET A 50 -0.34 5.34 -27.85
CA MET A 50 -1.13 5.85 -26.72
C MET A 50 -2.62 5.49 -26.83
N LEU A 51 -3.24 5.66 -28.00
CA LEU A 51 -4.62 5.26 -28.24
C LEU A 51 -4.83 3.73 -28.09
N ARG A 52 -3.85 2.90 -28.49
CA ARG A 52 -3.92 1.44 -28.27
C ARG A 52 -3.74 1.05 -26.80
N LEU A 53 -2.87 1.72 -26.06
CA LEU A 53 -2.69 1.52 -24.62
C LEU A 53 -3.97 1.90 -23.86
N MET A 54 -4.56 3.06 -24.19
CA MET A 54 -5.83 3.53 -23.63
C MET A 54 -6.99 2.56 -23.91
N ALA A 55 -7.12 2.07 -25.15
CA ALA A 55 -8.11 1.05 -25.50
C ALA A 55 -7.88 -0.28 -24.77
N ASN A 56 -6.62 -0.66 -24.50
CA ASN A 56 -6.32 -1.82 -23.67
C ASN A 56 -6.63 -1.58 -22.19
N ALA A 57 -6.35 -0.40 -21.64
CA ALA A 57 -6.70 -0.02 -20.27
C ALA A 57 -8.21 -0.08 -20.05
N MET A 58 -9.01 0.46 -20.98
CA MET A 58 -10.47 0.30 -20.96
C MET A 58 -10.92 -1.17 -21.06
N ARG A 59 -10.19 -2.02 -21.79
CA ARG A 59 -10.49 -3.45 -21.91
C ARG A 59 -10.17 -4.24 -20.63
N THR A 60 -9.10 -3.88 -19.91
CA THR A 60 -8.75 -4.50 -18.61
C THR A 60 -9.55 -3.90 -17.46
N THR A 61 -10.00 -2.65 -17.61
CA THR A 61 -10.64 -1.85 -16.55
C THR A 61 -11.87 -1.12 -17.13
N PRO A 62 -13.00 -1.82 -17.35
CA PRO A 62 -14.15 -1.28 -18.11
C PRO A 62 -14.72 0.03 -17.58
N GLN A 63 -14.67 0.26 -16.26
CA GLN A 63 -15.14 1.49 -15.62
C GLN A 63 -14.43 2.75 -16.12
N LEU A 64 -13.20 2.65 -16.66
CA LEU A 64 -12.50 3.78 -17.29
C LEU A 64 -13.26 4.37 -18.49
N GLY A 65 -14.16 3.61 -19.13
CA GLY A 65 -14.99 4.10 -20.24
C GLY A 65 -16.10 5.07 -19.83
N GLU A 66 -16.49 5.04 -18.55
CA GLU A 66 -17.58 5.84 -17.95
C GLU A 66 -17.05 6.97 -17.06
N CYS A 67 -15.73 7.19 -17.03
CA CYS A 67 -15.06 8.28 -16.32
C CYS A 67 -15.05 9.58 -17.14
N ASP A 68 -14.76 10.70 -16.49
CA ASP A 68 -14.61 12.00 -17.15
C ASP A 68 -13.52 11.94 -18.26
N PRO A 69 -13.85 12.32 -19.52
CA PRO A 69 -12.91 12.19 -20.63
C PRO A 69 -11.65 13.07 -20.50
N LEU A 70 -11.74 14.22 -19.83
CA LEU A 70 -10.60 15.13 -19.70
C LEU A 70 -9.60 14.59 -18.67
N SER A 71 -10.08 14.05 -17.54
CA SER A 71 -9.21 13.38 -16.56
C SER A 71 -8.43 12.21 -17.18
N LEU A 72 -9.09 11.38 -18.02
CA LEU A 72 -8.42 10.30 -18.74
C LEU A 72 -7.41 10.84 -19.79
N LEU A 73 -7.73 11.94 -20.48
CA LEU A 73 -6.79 12.58 -21.40
C LEU A 73 -5.53 13.06 -20.66
N GLY A 74 -5.69 13.77 -19.54
CA GLY A 74 -4.59 14.30 -18.74
C GLY A 74 -3.71 13.22 -18.11
N ALA A 75 -4.34 12.14 -17.61
CA ALA A 75 -3.62 11.00 -17.08
C ALA A 75 -2.83 10.26 -18.18
N MET A 76 -3.41 10.09 -19.38
CA MET A 76 -2.68 9.54 -20.54
C MET A 76 -1.57 10.47 -21.04
N MET A 77 -1.76 11.80 -21.00
CA MET A 77 -0.73 12.81 -21.30
C MET A 77 0.43 12.77 -20.32
N THR A 78 0.15 12.54 -19.03
CA THR A 78 1.16 12.32 -17.99
C THR A 78 1.97 11.05 -18.28
N CYS A 79 1.30 9.93 -18.60
CA CYS A 79 1.98 8.70 -19.05
C CYS A 79 2.84 8.90 -20.30
N ALA A 80 2.41 9.77 -21.24
CA ALA A 80 3.16 10.10 -22.44
C ALA A 80 4.47 10.84 -22.11
N SER A 81 4.39 11.80 -21.17
CA SER A 81 5.49 12.66 -20.72
C SER A 81 6.53 11.89 -19.91
N LEU A 82 6.07 10.97 -19.05
CA LEU A 82 6.94 10.07 -18.28
C LEU A 82 7.48 8.90 -19.13
N GLY A 83 6.94 8.66 -20.32
CA GLY A 83 7.30 7.50 -21.14
C GLY A 83 6.98 6.15 -20.47
N VAL A 84 5.83 6.04 -19.80
CA VAL A 84 5.37 4.82 -19.09
C VAL A 84 4.08 4.26 -19.71
N GLU A 85 3.89 2.95 -19.62
CA GLU A 85 2.71 2.26 -20.19
C GLU A 85 1.76 1.77 -19.11
N ALA A 86 0.61 2.45 -18.96
CA ALA A 86 -0.40 2.12 -17.96
C ALA A 86 -1.22 0.86 -18.29
N ASN A 87 -1.67 0.16 -17.24
CA ASN A 87 -2.50 -1.05 -17.28
C ASN A 87 -1.89 -2.16 -18.17
N THR A 88 -0.55 -2.24 -18.16
CA THR A 88 0.23 -3.29 -18.83
C THR A 88 0.77 -4.30 -17.80
N PRO A 89 1.05 -5.56 -18.20
CA PRO A 89 1.69 -6.56 -17.34
C PRO A 89 3.09 -6.15 -16.82
N LEU A 90 3.68 -5.08 -17.36
CA LEU A 90 4.94 -4.52 -16.86
C LEU A 90 4.75 -3.86 -15.48
N GLY A 91 3.54 -3.38 -15.14
CA GLY A 91 3.28 -2.71 -13.85
C GLY A 91 4.00 -1.38 -13.68
N HIS A 92 4.20 -0.64 -14.77
CA HIS A 92 4.86 0.68 -14.73
C HIS A 92 3.92 1.78 -14.24
N ALA A 93 2.64 1.71 -14.61
CA ALA A 93 1.62 2.69 -14.22
C ALA A 93 0.23 2.04 -14.21
N TYR A 94 -0.70 2.66 -13.49
CA TYR A 94 -2.10 2.22 -13.38
C TYR A 94 -3.03 3.42 -13.52
N LEU A 95 -4.01 3.30 -14.41
CA LEU A 95 -5.15 4.20 -14.55
C LEU A 95 -6.35 3.55 -13.87
N ILE A 96 -6.93 4.27 -12.92
CA ILE A 96 -8.03 3.81 -12.08
C ILE A 96 -9.22 4.79 -12.15
N PRO A 97 -10.46 4.30 -12.04
CA PRO A 97 -11.61 5.13 -11.75
C PRO A 97 -11.56 5.57 -10.27
N PHE A 98 -11.73 6.86 -10.01
CA PHE A 98 -11.81 7.43 -8.67
C PHE A 98 -13.05 8.34 -8.57
N LYS A 99 -13.87 8.16 -7.53
CA LYS A 99 -15.10 8.94 -7.39
C LYS A 99 -14.84 10.27 -6.67
N ASN A 100 -14.76 11.36 -7.42
CA ASN A 100 -14.72 12.70 -6.86
C ASN A 100 -16.11 13.07 -6.31
N ASN A 101 -16.31 12.88 -5.00
CA ASN A 101 -17.58 13.19 -4.32
C ASN A 101 -17.92 14.70 -4.29
N ARG A 102 -16.95 15.60 -4.54
CA ARG A 102 -17.16 17.07 -4.57
C ARG A 102 -17.75 17.53 -5.90
N LYS A 103 -17.17 17.06 -7.01
CA LYS A 103 -17.67 17.25 -8.37
C LYS A 103 -18.86 16.31 -8.71
N ASN A 104 -19.07 15.26 -7.91
CA ASN A 104 -20.02 14.18 -8.12
C ASN A 104 -19.87 13.48 -9.49
N ILE A 105 -18.62 13.21 -9.87
CA ILE A 105 -18.22 12.50 -11.10
C ILE A 105 -17.18 11.42 -10.75
N THR A 106 -16.96 10.48 -11.67
CA THR A 106 -15.80 9.58 -11.61
C THR A 106 -14.69 10.15 -12.49
N GLU A 107 -13.56 10.50 -11.89
CA GLU A 107 -12.35 10.95 -12.58
C GLU A 107 -11.41 9.76 -12.78
N VAL A 108 -10.51 9.83 -13.75
CA VAL A 108 -9.38 8.90 -13.83
C VAL A 108 -8.21 9.47 -13.04
N GLN A 109 -7.69 8.68 -12.10
CA GLN A 109 -6.41 8.96 -11.44
C GLN A 109 -5.32 8.06 -12.04
N LEU A 110 -4.10 8.59 -12.08
CA LEU A 110 -2.89 7.86 -12.43
C LEU A 110 -2.16 7.48 -11.14
N ILE A 111 -1.63 6.26 -11.07
CA ILE A 111 -0.74 5.77 -10.02
C ILE A 111 0.55 5.28 -10.67
N LEU A 112 1.70 5.64 -10.11
CA LEU A 112 3.00 5.21 -10.59
C LEU A 112 3.40 3.89 -9.93
N GLY A 113 3.49 2.83 -10.72
CA GLY A 113 3.88 1.51 -10.21
C GLY A 113 5.35 1.50 -9.81
N TYR A 114 5.69 0.78 -8.72
CA TYR A 114 7.07 0.73 -8.20
C TYR A 114 8.12 0.26 -9.24
N LYS A 115 7.71 -0.54 -10.23
CA LYS A 115 8.56 -0.93 -11.38
C LYS A 115 8.81 0.24 -12.32
N GLY A 116 7.80 1.08 -12.56
CA GLY A 116 7.92 2.33 -13.30
C GLY A 116 8.80 3.35 -12.57
N MET A 117 8.70 3.43 -11.24
CA MET A 117 9.61 4.22 -10.40
C MET A 117 11.08 3.77 -10.58
N ILE A 118 11.36 2.47 -10.44
CA ILE A 118 12.70 1.91 -10.62
C ILE A 118 13.22 2.13 -12.05
N ASP A 119 12.35 2.01 -13.07
CA ASP A 119 12.71 2.27 -14.47
C ASP A 119 13.04 3.76 -14.71
N LEU A 120 12.19 4.69 -14.26
CA LEU A 120 12.43 6.14 -14.34
C LEU A 120 13.71 6.55 -13.59
N ALA A 121 13.95 5.99 -12.41
CA ALA A 121 15.18 6.20 -11.64
C ALA A 121 16.41 5.70 -12.41
N ARG A 122 16.34 4.52 -13.05
CA ARG A 122 17.44 3.97 -13.87
C ARG A 122 17.67 4.75 -15.17
N ARG A 123 16.61 5.25 -15.81
CA ARG A 123 16.69 6.15 -16.99
C ARG A 123 17.45 7.46 -16.70
N SER A 124 17.64 7.83 -15.43
CA SER A 124 18.48 8.98 -15.06
C SER A 124 19.96 8.85 -15.43
N GLY A 125 20.48 7.62 -15.56
CA GLY A 125 21.92 7.36 -15.67
C GLY A 125 22.71 7.57 -14.37
N HIS A 126 22.14 8.24 -13.36
CA HIS A 126 22.73 8.43 -12.02
C HIS A 126 22.57 7.21 -11.12
N ILE A 127 21.60 6.32 -11.40
CA ILE A 127 21.28 5.16 -10.57
C ILE A 127 22.02 3.91 -11.08
N VAL A 128 22.93 3.39 -10.26
CA VAL A 128 23.68 2.15 -10.53
C VAL A 128 22.89 0.92 -10.06
N ASN A 129 22.24 1.00 -8.89
CA ASN A 129 21.38 -0.06 -8.37
C ASN A 129 20.29 0.50 -7.43
N ILE A 130 19.17 -0.21 -7.31
CA ILE A 130 18.12 0.00 -6.29
C ILE A 130 17.71 -1.37 -5.76
N HIS A 131 17.64 -1.52 -4.44
CA HIS A 131 17.21 -2.73 -3.76
C HIS A 131 16.39 -2.35 -2.52
N GLY A 132 15.20 -2.93 -2.36
CA GLY A 132 14.40 -2.90 -1.14
C GLY A 132 14.27 -4.31 -0.55
N ASP A 133 14.22 -4.40 0.77
CA ASP A 133 14.21 -5.65 1.55
C ASP A 133 13.64 -5.41 2.96
N VAL A 134 13.45 -6.48 3.74
CA VAL A 134 12.91 -6.45 5.11
C VAL A 134 13.90 -7.10 6.07
N VAL A 135 14.14 -6.45 7.20
CA VAL A 135 14.99 -6.91 8.31
C VAL A 135 14.15 -7.68 9.32
N TYR A 136 14.59 -8.87 9.71
CA TYR A 136 13.91 -9.75 10.66
C TYR A 136 14.69 -9.94 11.96
N GLU A 137 14.01 -10.48 12.97
CA GLU A 137 14.62 -10.78 14.26
C GLU A 137 15.79 -11.78 14.13
N GLY A 138 16.96 -11.35 14.58
CA GLY A 138 18.21 -12.10 14.52
C GLY A 138 19.12 -11.74 13.33
N ASP A 139 18.65 -10.98 12.34
CA ASP A 139 19.48 -10.50 11.24
C ASP A 139 20.60 -9.56 11.72
N GLU A 140 21.69 -9.44 10.95
CA GLU A 140 22.74 -8.46 11.22
C GLU A 140 22.42 -7.15 10.50
N PHE A 141 21.91 -6.17 11.23
CA PHE A 141 21.51 -4.87 10.68
C PHE A 141 22.15 -3.71 11.45
N SER A 142 22.71 -2.74 10.72
CA SER A 142 23.11 -1.44 11.27
C SER A 142 22.90 -0.34 10.24
N PHE A 143 22.45 0.83 10.70
CA PHE A 143 22.33 2.02 9.88
C PHE A 143 22.58 3.28 10.70
N GLU A 144 22.96 4.36 10.03
CA GLU A 144 23.18 5.68 10.63
C GLU A 144 22.82 6.77 9.61
N TYR A 145 22.18 7.86 10.05
CA TYR A 145 21.89 9.03 9.23
C TYR A 145 22.77 10.20 9.67
N GLY A 146 23.25 11.01 8.72
CA GLY A 146 24.11 12.16 9.00
C GLY A 146 25.47 12.07 8.30
N SER A 147 26.54 12.51 8.97
CA SER A 147 27.87 12.61 8.36
C SER A 147 28.56 11.25 8.13
N GLU A 148 28.35 10.27 9.01
CA GLU A 148 28.88 8.90 8.89
C GLU A 148 27.80 7.93 8.33
N GLN A 149 26.97 8.44 7.43
CA GLN A 149 25.80 7.73 6.91
C GLN A 149 26.17 6.39 6.28
N HIS A 150 25.54 5.31 6.75
CA HIS A 150 25.73 3.97 6.23
C HIS A 150 24.49 3.10 6.43
N LEU A 151 24.35 2.05 5.61
CA LEU A 151 23.39 0.96 5.83
C LEU A 151 24.08 -0.38 5.56
N LYS A 152 23.88 -1.35 6.46
CA LYS A 152 24.43 -2.71 6.38
C LYS A 152 23.34 -3.68 6.78
N HIS A 153 23.02 -4.63 5.90
CA HIS A 153 22.13 -5.75 6.19
C HIS A 153 22.81 -7.07 5.81
N ARG A 154 22.70 -8.09 6.67
CA ARG A 154 23.07 -9.47 6.39
C ARG A 154 21.94 -10.39 6.89
N PRO A 155 21.04 -10.84 6.01
CA PRO A 155 20.00 -11.79 6.36
C PRO A 155 20.58 -13.11 6.88
N LYS A 156 20.01 -13.63 7.97
CA LYS A 156 20.25 -15.00 8.49
C LYS A 156 19.14 -15.97 8.13
N GLY A 157 18.18 -15.53 7.30
CA GLY A 157 17.27 -16.38 6.53
C GLY A 157 15.96 -16.75 7.20
N LYS A 158 15.72 -16.38 8.47
CA LYS A 158 14.41 -16.51 9.10
C LYS A 158 13.55 -15.29 8.79
N ARG A 159 12.44 -15.47 8.07
CA ARG A 159 11.43 -14.43 7.83
C ARG A 159 10.36 -14.43 8.93
N VAL A 160 10.78 -14.19 10.18
CA VAL A 160 9.92 -14.17 11.38
C VAL A 160 10.19 -12.88 12.17
N ASN A 161 9.15 -12.25 12.71
CA ASN A 161 9.24 -10.99 13.46
C ASN A 161 10.02 -9.88 12.71
N PRO A 162 9.45 -9.33 11.62
CA PRO A 162 10.04 -8.20 10.90
C PRO A 162 10.13 -6.95 11.80
N ILE A 163 11.22 -6.20 11.67
CA ILE A 163 11.57 -5.04 12.52
C ILE A 163 11.68 -3.74 11.72
N TYR A 164 12.19 -3.82 10.49
CA TYR A 164 12.31 -2.68 9.56
C TYR A 164 12.06 -3.12 8.12
N ALA A 165 11.50 -2.23 7.30
CA ALA A 165 11.68 -2.30 5.85
C ALA A 165 12.70 -1.24 5.43
N TYR A 166 13.58 -1.53 4.48
CA TYR A 166 14.52 -0.54 3.96
C TYR A 166 14.60 -0.57 2.44
N CYS A 167 15.04 0.54 1.87
CA CYS A 167 15.50 0.58 0.49
C CYS A 167 16.80 1.35 0.40
N HIS A 168 17.72 0.84 -0.41
CA HIS A 168 19.03 1.42 -0.69
C HIS A 168 19.21 1.56 -2.21
N ALA A 169 19.60 2.76 -2.64
CA ALA A 169 20.02 3.09 -3.98
C ALA A 169 21.52 3.42 -4.01
N LYS A 170 22.25 2.75 -4.90
CA LYS A 170 23.63 3.12 -5.23
C LYS A 170 23.60 4.10 -6.40
N LEU A 171 24.15 5.30 -6.21
CA LEU A 171 24.26 6.31 -7.25
C LEU A 171 25.66 6.29 -7.88
N THR A 172 25.86 7.09 -8.93
CA THR A 172 27.16 7.36 -9.57
C THR A 172 28.15 8.10 -8.66
N ASP A 173 27.63 8.85 -7.69
CA ASP A 173 28.28 9.91 -6.92
C ASP A 173 28.06 9.76 -5.40
N GLY A 174 27.29 8.76 -4.97
CA GLY A 174 27.01 8.48 -3.55
C GLY A 174 26.10 7.28 -3.35
N GLU A 175 25.53 7.17 -2.15
CA GLU A 175 24.54 6.15 -1.78
C GLU A 175 23.42 6.82 -0.98
N ALA A 176 22.17 6.47 -1.28
CA ALA A 176 20.97 7.01 -0.65
C ALA A 176 20.11 5.85 -0.15
N PHE A 177 19.55 5.96 1.06
CA PHE A 177 18.67 4.93 1.59
C PHE A 177 17.60 5.50 2.53
N VAL A 178 16.57 4.70 2.76
CA VAL A 178 15.54 4.92 3.77
C VAL A 178 15.36 3.63 4.57
N VAL A 179 15.13 3.77 5.87
CA VAL A 179 14.75 2.70 6.80
C VAL A 179 13.45 3.13 7.47
N LEU A 180 12.42 2.31 7.32
CA LEU A 180 11.09 2.49 7.89
C LEU A 180 10.92 1.50 9.06
N PRO A 181 10.61 1.95 10.28
CA PRO A 181 10.14 1.09 11.37
C PRO A 181 8.94 0.24 10.96
N TRP A 182 8.84 -0.99 11.47
CA TRP A 182 7.77 -1.90 11.08
C TRP A 182 6.36 -1.38 11.39
N ASP A 183 6.20 -0.63 12.48
CA ASP A 183 4.95 0.03 12.86
C ASP A 183 4.57 1.14 11.86
N GLU A 184 5.54 1.87 11.30
CA GLU A 184 5.29 2.83 10.21
C GLU A 184 4.84 2.12 8.93
N VAL A 185 5.50 1.01 8.55
CA VAL A 185 5.11 0.19 7.39
C VAL A 185 3.69 -0.36 7.55
N MET A 186 3.34 -0.82 8.76
CA MET A 186 2.02 -1.36 9.07
C MET A 186 0.96 -0.26 9.16
N ALA A 187 1.30 0.96 9.59
CA ALA A 187 0.41 2.12 9.52
C ALA A 187 0.11 2.53 8.06
N ILE A 188 1.12 2.50 7.18
CA ILE A 188 0.93 2.74 5.73
C ILE A 188 0.02 1.66 5.11
N ARG A 189 0.22 0.39 5.46
CA ARG A 189 -0.69 -0.71 5.09
C ARG A 189 -2.12 -0.45 5.59
N ASP A 190 -2.28 -0.05 6.85
CA ASP A 190 -3.61 0.14 7.45
C ASP A 190 -4.33 1.39 6.90
N GLY A 191 -3.57 2.34 6.33
CA GLY A 191 -4.05 3.43 5.47
C GLY A 191 -4.43 3.00 4.03
N SER A 192 -3.82 1.94 3.47
CA SER A 192 -4.11 1.48 2.10
C SER A 192 -5.56 1.04 1.93
N GLN A 193 -6.24 1.61 0.93
CA GLN A 193 -7.66 1.31 0.66
C GLN A 193 -7.91 -0.14 0.21
N GLY A 194 -6.91 -0.81 -0.37
CA GLY A 194 -6.97 -2.20 -0.79
C GLY A 194 -6.83 -3.14 0.40
N TYR A 195 -6.04 -2.76 1.41
CA TYR A 195 -6.02 -3.47 2.68
C TYR A 195 -7.30 -3.22 3.49
N LYS A 196 -7.75 -1.96 3.64
CA LYS A 196 -9.06 -1.62 4.24
C LYS A 196 -10.22 -2.39 3.59
N THR A 197 -10.21 -2.47 2.25
CA THR A 197 -11.18 -3.26 1.46
C THR A 197 -11.01 -4.76 1.71
N ALA A 198 -9.78 -5.28 1.73
CA ALA A 198 -9.54 -6.69 1.97
C ALA A 198 -10.01 -7.15 3.36
N VAL A 199 -9.76 -6.36 4.40
CA VAL A 199 -10.28 -6.59 5.75
C VAL A 199 -11.81 -6.53 5.76
N LYS A 200 -12.41 -5.49 5.17
CA LYS A 200 -13.88 -5.32 5.09
C LYS A 200 -14.61 -6.49 4.42
N TYR A 201 -14.01 -7.09 3.39
CA TYR A 201 -14.59 -8.20 2.62
C TYR A 201 -13.94 -9.57 2.93
N ASN A 202 -13.09 -9.66 3.95
CA ASN A 202 -12.35 -10.87 4.35
C ASN A 202 -11.58 -11.56 3.19
N LYS A 203 -11.02 -10.77 2.26
CA LYS A 203 -10.19 -11.23 1.13
C LYS A 203 -8.85 -11.76 1.63
N LYS A 204 -8.71 -13.08 1.78
CA LYS A 204 -7.45 -13.75 2.18
C LYS A 204 -6.36 -13.74 1.10
N ASP A 205 -6.72 -13.39 -0.12
CA ASP A 205 -5.89 -13.25 -1.32
C ASP A 205 -5.22 -11.87 -1.48
N SER A 206 -5.46 -10.94 -0.56
CA SER A 206 -4.81 -9.62 -0.56
C SER A 206 -3.28 -9.73 -0.56
N PRO A 207 -2.55 -8.95 -1.38
CA PRO A 207 -1.09 -9.01 -1.43
C PRO A 207 -0.39 -8.73 -0.09
N TRP A 208 -0.99 -7.95 0.82
CA TRP A 208 -0.45 -7.76 2.18
C TRP A 208 -0.58 -8.98 3.09
N ILE A 209 -1.49 -9.90 2.78
CA ILE A 209 -1.70 -11.16 3.51
C ILE A 209 -0.84 -12.26 2.89
N ALA A 210 -0.79 -12.33 1.55
CA ALA A 210 -0.02 -13.36 0.83
C ALA A 210 1.49 -13.07 0.74
N HIS A 211 1.89 -11.79 0.65
CA HIS A 211 3.23 -11.34 0.23
C HIS A 211 3.72 -10.15 1.07
N GLN A 212 3.50 -10.19 2.39
CA GLN A 212 3.79 -9.08 3.31
C GLN A 212 5.24 -8.56 3.23
N HIS A 213 6.21 -9.45 2.98
CA HIS A 213 7.62 -9.09 2.80
C HIS A 213 7.83 -8.22 1.55
N GLU A 214 7.31 -8.69 0.42
CA GLU A 214 7.47 -8.06 -0.89
C GLU A 214 6.73 -6.70 -0.95
N MET A 215 5.61 -6.59 -0.22
CA MET A 215 4.85 -5.35 -0.05
C MET A 215 5.59 -4.34 0.85
N ALA A 216 6.13 -4.76 1.99
CA ALA A 216 6.93 -3.89 2.85
C ALA A 216 8.21 -3.36 2.17
N ALA A 217 8.93 -4.23 1.45
CA ALA A 217 10.10 -3.84 0.65
C ALA A 217 9.74 -2.80 -0.44
N LYS A 218 8.58 -2.96 -1.09
CA LYS A 218 8.01 -2.02 -2.07
C LYS A 218 7.62 -0.68 -1.43
N THR A 219 7.07 -0.66 -0.21
CA THR A 219 6.80 0.57 0.54
C THR A 219 8.09 1.37 0.77
N ALA A 220 9.18 0.70 1.18
CA ALA A 220 10.47 1.35 1.33
C ALA A 220 11.06 1.85 -0.01
N VAL A 221 10.86 1.14 -1.13
CA VAL A 221 11.23 1.64 -2.48
C VAL A 221 10.47 2.93 -2.82
N ARG A 222 9.16 2.98 -2.56
CA ARG A 222 8.32 4.17 -2.80
C ARG A 222 8.76 5.35 -1.92
N ALA A 223 9.10 5.10 -0.66
CA ALA A 223 9.61 6.12 0.26
C ALA A 223 10.97 6.69 -0.20
N LEU A 224 11.90 5.85 -0.68
CA LEU A 224 13.20 6.32 -1.19
C LEU A 224 13.06 7.09 -2.51
N PHE A 225 12.16 6.67 -3.41
CA PHE A 225 12.00 7.25 -4.74
C PHE A 225 11.76 8.78 -4.71
N LYS A 226 11.10 9.29 -3.66
CA LYS A 226 10.87 10.73 -3.42
C LYS A 226 12.15 11.57 -3.32
N TYR A 227 13.32 10.93 -3.14
CA TYR A 227 14.64 11.58 -3.00
C TYR A 227 15.62 11.25 -4.14
N LEU A 228 15.23 10.43 -5.12
CA LEU A 228 16.16 9.96 -6.17
C LEU A 228 16.22 10.91 -7.38
N PRO A 229 17.39 11.08 -8.02
CA PRO A 229 17.49 11.75 -9.31
C PRO A 229 16.75 10.95 -10.39
N ILE A 230 15.85 11.63 -11.10
CA ILE A 230 15.04 11.09 -12.19
C ILE A 230 15.19 11.99 -13.43
N SER A 231 15.53 11.40 -14.58
CA SER A 231 15.60 12.14 -15.85
C SER A 231 14.26 12.08 -16.56
N ILE A 232 13.74 13.24 -16.95
CA ILE A 232 12.49 13.38 -17.70
C ILE A 232 12.69 14.44 -18.79
N GLU A 233 12.14 14.19 -19.98
CA GLU A 233 12.15 15.09 -21.15
C GLU A 233 11.23 16.33 -20.97
N MET A 234 10.93 16.74 -19.74
CA MET A 234 9.98 17.80 -19.38
C MET A 234 10.70 19.07 -18.95
N ASP A 235 10.55 20.15 -19.72
CA ASP A 235 11.05 21.47 -19.36
C ASP A 235 10.41 22.01 -18.07
N GLY A 236 11.24 22.43 -17.11
CA GLY A 236 10.84 23.36 -16.06
C GLY A 236 10.21 22.79 -14.79
N GLY A 237 10.62 21.61 -14.33
CA GLY A 237 10.54 21.23 -12.90
C GLY A 237 9.16 20.89 -12.31
N LYS A 238 8.10 20.80 -13.13
CA LYS A 238 6.70 20.44 -12.75
C LYS A 238 6.51 18.96 -12.35
N LEU A 239 7.52 18.40 -11.70
CA LEU A 239 7.70 16.98 -11.41
C LEU A 239 7.56 16.69 -9.92
N GLY A 240 7.84 17.67 -9.04
CA GLY A 240 7.52 17.52 -7.61
C GLY A 240 6.05 17.16 -7.40
N ASP A 241 5.16 17.86 -8.10
CA ASP A 241 3.71 17.61 -8.08
C ASP A 241 3.35 16.22 -8.65
N ALA A 242 4.07 15.77 -9.69
CA ALA A 242 3.88 14.45 -10.30
C ALA A 242 4.44 13.29 -9.45
N LEU A 243 5.34 13.57 -8.49
CA LEU A 243 5.74 12.61 -7.45
C LEU A 243 4.75 12.59 -6.27
N SER A 244 3.98 13.67 -6.06
CA SER A 244 2.91 13.74 -5.05
C SER A 244 1.59 13.07 -5.48
N ILE A 245 1.44 12.74 -6.78
CA ILE A 245 0.30 11.99 -7.35
C ILE A 245 -0.07 10.74 -6.53
N ASP A 246 0.93 10.06 -5.96
CA ASP A 246 0.74 8.78 -5.27
C ASP A 246 0.01 8.88 -3.91
N ASP A 247 0.00 10.06 -3.28
CA ASP A 247 -0.62 10.29 -1.96
C ASP A 247 -1.72 11.38 -2.00
N GLN A 248 -2.00 12.00 -3.16
CA GLN A 248 -2.92 13.13 -3.30
C GLN A 248 -3.76 13.05 -4.59
N GLN A 249 -5.03 13.46 -4.51
CA GLN A 249 -5.90 13.51 -5.69
C GLN A 249 -5.50 14.68 -6.61
N VAL A 250 -5.18 14.36 -7.87
CA VAL A 250 -4.72 15.34 -8.87
C VAL A 250 -5.79 15.57 -9.93
N ASP A 251 -6.05 16.83 -10.28
CA ASP A 251 -7.01 17.19 -11.31
C ASP A 251 -6.40 17.10 -12.72
N PHE A 252 -6.31 15.87 -13.23
CA PHE A 252 -5.90 15.60 -14.61
C PHE A 252 -6.82 16.26 -15.66
N SER A 253 -8.07 16.62 -15.31
CA SER A 253 -9.01 17.26 -16.24
C SER A 253 -8.60 18.69 -16.60
N GLN A 254 -7.86 19.36 -15.71
CA GLN A 254 -7.27 20.68 -15.96
C GLN A 254 -5.97 20.58 -16.75
N PHE A 255 -5.08 19.64 -16.41
CA PHE A 255 -3.85 19.39 -17.17
C PHE A 255 -4.14 19.08 -18.65
N ALA A 256 -5.20 18.32 -18.93
CA ALA A 256 -5.69 18.03 -20.28
C ALA A 256 -6.17 19.27 -21.09
N GLN A 257 -6.48 20.37 -20.42
CA GLN A 257 -6.93 21.63 -21.02
C GLN A 257 -5.80 22.67 -21.10
N ASN A 258 -4.85 22.64 -20.17
CA ASN A 258 -3.73 23.58 -20.10
C ASN A 258 -2.44 22.89 -19.58
N PRO A 259 -1.70 22.17 -20.44
CA PRO A 259 -0.47 21.49 -20.02
C PRO A 259 0.63 22.44 -19.52
N GLU A 260 0.60 23.71 -19.94
CA GLU A 260 1.52 24.74 -19.45
C GLU A 260 1.23 25.13 -17.99
N GLY A 261 0.01 24.92 -17.49
CA GLY A 261 -0.39 25.27 -16.12
C GLY A 261 0.23 24.39 -15.02
N GLY A 262 0.65 23.17 -15.34
CA GLY A 262 1.04 22.16 -14.33
C GLY A 262 -0.18 21.38 -13.81
N TYR A 263 -0.06 20.85 -12.59
CA TYR A 263 -1.12 20.07 -11.93
C TYR A 263 -1.75 20.88 -10.78
N GLU A 264 -3.07 20.88 -10.69
CA GLU A 264 -3.76 21.29 -9.46
C GLU A 264 -4.02 20.05 -8.59
N VAL A 265 -3.72 20.18 -7.29
CA VAL A 265 -3.96 19.15 -6.27
C VAL A 265 -5.21 19.52 -5.47
N GLU A 266 -6.24 18.67 -5.49
CA GLU A 266 -7.42 18.88 -4.65
C GLU A 266 -7.13 18.40 -3.22
N GLY A 267 -6.88 19.35 -2.31
CA GLY A 267 -6.53 19.07 -0.90
C GLY A 267 -7.61 18.26 -0.16
N GLU A 268 -7.19 17.46 0.82
CA GLU A 268 -7.98 16.40 1.50
C GLU A 268 -8.59 15.38 0.52
N ALA A 269 -7.75 14.44 0.08
CA ALA A 269 -8.20 13.17 -0.49
C ALA A 269 -8.59 12.20 0.64
N GLU A 270 -9.64 11.39 0.43
CA GLU A 270 -9.75 10.11 1.14
C GLU A 270 -8.80 9.11 0.46
N GLU A 271 -7.95 8.46 1.25
CA GLU A 271 -6.80 7.66 0.79
C GLU A 271 -7.21 6.58 -0.24
N HIS A 272 -6.51 6.54 -1.38
CA HIS A 272 -6.63 5.44 -2.34
C HIS A 272 -5.51 4.42 -2.13
N ASP A 273 -5.62 3.24 -2.77
CA ASP A 273 -4.59 2.21 -2.76
C ASP A 273 -3.69 2.28 -4.00
N PRO A 274 -2.43 2.74 -3.89
CA PRO A 274 -1.50 2.78 -5.02
C PRO A 274 -0.96 1.38 -5.39
N GLU A 275 -1.38 0.32 -4.69
CA GLU A 275 -0.55 -0.88 -4.58
C GLU A 275 -0.87 -2.02 -5.53
N THR A 276 -2.10 -2.06 -6.07
CA THR A 276 -2.60 -3.18 -6.87
C THR A 276 -3.17 -2.76 -8.22
N GLY A 277 -3.77 -1.56 -8.29
CA GLY A 277 -4.65 -1.19 -9.41
C GLY A 277 -5.96 -1.99 -9.45
N GLU A 278 -6.30 -2.75 -8.40
CA GLU A 278 -7.60 -3.42 -8.31
C GLU A 278 -8.69 -2.38 -8.07
N VAL A 279 -9.55 -2.23 -9.07
CA VAL A 279 -10.80 -1.48 -8.93
C VAL A 279 -11.76 -2.29 -8.06
N GLY A 280 -12.39 -1.63 -7.09
CA GLY A 280 -13.60 -2.11 -6.44
C GLY A 280 -14.75 -2.17 -7.44
N GLY A 281 -14.77 -3.21 -8.27
CA GLY A 281 -15.80 -3.47 -9.28
C GLY A 281 -16.19 -4.93 -9.21
N ASP A 282 -17.45 -5.18 -8.87
CA ASP A 282 -17.96 -6.52 -8.61
C ASP A 282 -17.86 -7.42 -9.86
N PRO A 283 -17.28 -8.62 -9.76
CA PRO A 283 -17.49 -9.67 -10.76
C PRO A 283 -18.91 -10.24 -10.57
N VAL A 284 -19.93 -9.49 -10.98
CA VAL A 284 -21.30 -10.00 -11.11
C VAL A 284 -21.37 -10.95 -12.30
N ILE A 285 -20.85 -12.15 -12.09
CA ILE A 285 -21.17 -13.32 -12.89
C ILE A 285 -22.52 -13.80 -12.38
N GLU A 286 -23.60 -13.43 -13.08
CA GLU A 286 -24.93 -14.01 -12.82
C GLU A 286 -24.90 -15.52 -13.14
N ASP A 287 -24.72 -16.37 -12.13
CA ASP A 287 -25.12 -17.77 -12.24
C ASP A 287 -26.65 -17.84 -12.12
N GLN A 288 -27.32 -17.86 -13.27
CA GLN A 288 -28.78 -17.83 -13.39
C GLN A 288 -29.40 -19.18 -12.99
N ARG A 289 -29.36 -19.56 -11.70
CA ARG A 289 -29.97 -20.82 -11.22
C ARG A 289 -30.35 -20.98 -9.74
N ALA A 290 -31.02 -20.00 -9.12
CA ALA A 290 -31.89 -20.28 -7.95
C ALA A 290 -33.05 -19.28 -7.84
N THR A 291 -34.23 -19.75 -7.42
CA THR A 291 -35.46 -18.94 -7.33
C THR A 291 -36.08 -19.04 -5.94
N GLN A 292 -36.36 -17.91 -5.29
CA GLN A 292 -37.67 -17.50 -4.73
C GLN A 292 -37.56 -16.32 -3.74
N GLN A 293 -38.70 -15.68 -3.44
CA GLN A 293 -38.82 -14.40 -2.75
C GLN A 293 -39.22 -14.55 -1.28
N THR A 294 -38.72 -13.67 -0.41
CA THR A 294 -39.43 -13.19 0.79
C THR A 294 -39.11 -11.70 0.96
N ILE A 295 -40.04 -10.89 1.51
CA ILE A 295 -40.03 -9.42 1.40
C ILE A 295 -40.32 -8.75 2.76
N GLU A 296 -39.49 -7.74 3.12
CA GLU A 296 -39.74 -6.64 4.09
C GLU A 296 -39.97 -6.95 5.59
N PRO A 297 -39.99 -5.95 6.52
CA PRO A 297 -39.73 -4.50 6.35
C PRO A 297 -38.66 -3.88 7.31
N GLU A 298 -38.37 -2.59 7.09
CA GLU A 298 -37.54 -1.69 7.92
C GLU A 298 -38.12 -1.36 9.32
N ARG A 299 -37.28 -0.78 10.21
CA ARG A 299 -37.70 0.23 11.22
C ARG A 299 -36.65 1.33 11.41
N GLU A 300 -37.12 2.49 11.86
CA GLU A 300 -36.44 3.78 11.82
C GLU A 300 -35.51 4.09 13.02
N ARG A 301 -34.89 5.28 12.96
CA ARG A 301 -34.01 5.93 13.96
C ARG A 301 -34.84 6.40 15.18
N GLU A 302 -34.32 6.88 16.33
CA GLU A 302 -33.44 8.03 16.64
C GLU A 302 -33.34 8.12 18.22
N PRO A 303 -32.83 9.18 18.90
CA PRO A 303 -31.51 9.80 18.85
C PRO A 303 -30.80 9.94 20.24
N ALA A 304 -29.50 10.28 20.19
CA ALA A 304 -28.65 11.02 21.15
C ALA A 304 -29.01 11.23 22.65
N ARG A 305 -28.00 11.11 23.52
CA ARG A 305 -27.88 11.94 24.75
C ARG A 305 -26.44 12.36 25.08
N ARG A 306 -26.31 13.47 25.82
CA ARG A 306 -25.09 14.31 25.98
C ARG A 306 -24.85 14.68 27.44
N GLN A 307 -23.64 14.43 27.98
CA GLN A 307 -23.10 14.87 29.30
C GLN A 307 -21.70 14.22 29.49
N THR A 308 -20.69 14.75 30.21
CA THR A 308 -20.35 16.13 30.67
C THR A 308 -18.82 16.23 30.92
N ARG A 309 -18.31 17.35 31.48
CA ARG A 309 -16.88 17.77 31.44
C ARG A 309 -16.21 17.94 32.83
N ALA A 310 -14.97 17.45 32.95
CA ALA A 310 -13.93 17.76 33.96
C ALA A 310 -12.53 17.70 33.26
N LYS A 311 -11.40 18.37 33.57
CA LYS A 311 -10.87 19.27 34.64
C LYS A 311 -10.52 18.62 36.00
N VAL A 312 -9.28 18.70 36.55
CA VAL A 312 -7.92 19.10 36.08
C VAL A 312 -6.86 18.44 37.03
N GLU A 313 -5.57 18.68 36.74
CA GLU A 313 -4.38 18.83 37.64
C GLU A 313 -3.58 17.56 37.97
N ASP A 314 -2.25 17.59 38.22
CA ASP A 314 -1.11 18.37 37.67
C ASP A 314 0.21 17.59 38.01
N LYS A 315 1.38 18.08 37.56
CA LYS A 315 2.74 17.54 37.76
C LYS A 315 3.29 17.76 39.20
N PRO A 316 4.41 17.13 39.67
CA PRO A 316 5.64 16.85 38.91
C PRO A 316 6.43 15.55 39.23
N ALA A 317 7.60 15.40 38.60
CA ALA A 317 8.57 14.31 38.78
C ALA A 317 9.88 14.76 39.48
N PRO A 318 10.71 13.83 39.99
CA PRO A 318 12.13 14.03 40.24
C PRO A 318 13.03 13.41 39.14
N ARG A 319 14.36 13.43 39.34
CA ARG A 319 15.38 13.38 38.27
C ARG A 319 16.56 12.44 38.61
N ARG A 320 17.10 11.76 37.59
CA ARG A 320 18.51 11.32 37.42
C ARG A 320 19.17 10.43 38.49
N GLN A 321 19.89 9.41 38.02
CA GLN A 321 21.37 9.38 38.07
C GLN A 321 21.95 8.42 37.02
N ALA A 322 23.27 8.47 36.80
CA ALA A 322 24.01 7.66 35.83
C ALA A 322 25.45 7.44 36.32
N SER A 323 26.07 6.33 35.92
CA SER A 323 27.47 5.97 36.24
C SER A 323 28.01 4.94 35.23
N ASN A 324 29.34 4.89 35.05
CA ASN A 324 29.98 4.27 33.88
C ASN A 324 30.57 2.86 34.12
N GLU A 325 30.76 2.15 33.00
CA GLU A 325 31.90 1.29 32.57
C GLU A 325 33.19 1.26 33.45
N PRO A 326 33.99 0.15 33.43
CA PRO A 326 34.68 -0.33 32.21
C PRO A 326 34.88 -1.85 32.02
N ALA A 327 35.55 -2.22 30.91
CA ALA A 327 35.70 -3.58 30.36
C ALA A 327 37.04 -4.31 30.66
N GLN A 328 37.13 -5.60 30.30
CA GLN A 328 38.37 -6.38 30.23
C GLN A 328 38.28 -7.60 29.28
N GLN A 329 39.39 -8.35 29.14
CA GLN A 329 39.68 -9.39 28.13
C GLN A 329 40.30 -10.64 28.83
N GLU A 330 40.42 -11.86 28.27
CA GLU A 330 40.25 -12.34 26.88
C GLU A 330 40.05 -13.89 26.79
N GLN A 331 39.92 -14.40 25.56
CA GLN A 331 40.34 -15.72 25.05
C GLN A 331 39.53 -17.02 25.32
N THR A 332 39.21 -17.65 24.18
CA THR A 332 39.19 -19.11 23.88
C THR A 332 38.30 -20.06 24.68
N GLY A 333 37.31 -20.64 23.99
CA GLY A 333 36.65 -21.89 24.36
C GLY A 333 35.52 -22.23 23.37
N LEU A 334 35.67 -23.31 22.58
CA LEU A 334 34.60 -23.79 21.70
C LEU A 334 33.82 -24.91 22.43
N ASP A 335 32.84 -24.52 23.25
CA ASP A 335 31.91 -25.45 23.89
C ASP A 335 30.59 -25.48 23.11
N LEU A 336 30.02 -26.68 22.98
CA LEU A 336 28.77 -26.97 22.27
C LEU A 336 27.60 -27.28 23.24
N SER A 337 27.67 -26.84 24.50
CA SER A 337 26.74 -27.26 25.55
C SER A 337 26.29 -26.18 26.57
N GLN A 338 25.69 -25.08 26.10
CA GLN A 338 24.74 -24.27 26.91
C GLN A 338 23.84 -23.34 26.05
N PRO A 339 22.66 -22.89 26.56
CA PRO A 339 21.68 -22.14 25.79
C PRO A 339 21.99 -20.64 25.74
N ALA A 340 21.43 -19.95 24.73
CA ALA A 340 21.54 -18.50 24.59
C ALA A 340 20.77 -17.79 25.72
N GLY A 341 21.48 -17.00 26.54
CA GLY A 341 20.96 -16.38 27.75
C GLY A 341 20.07 -15.16 27.53
N GLY A 342 18.82 -15.39 27.12
CA GLY A 342 17.69 -14.52 27.43
C GLY A 342 16.68 -15.32 28.23
N THR A 343 16.63 -15.13 29.56
CA THR A 343 15.67 -15.83 30.41
C THR A 343 14.29 -15.20 30.26
N GLU A 344 13.44 -15.80 29.42
CA GLU A 344 11.99 -15.61 29.41
C GLU A 344 11.48 -15.74 30.86
N SER A 345 10.69 -14.77 31.36
CA SER A 345 10.19 -14.85 32.73
C SER A 345 9.27 -16.06 32.84
N LEU A 346 9.27 -16.74 34.00
CA LEU A 346 8.31 -17.82 34.24
C LEU A 346 6.87 -17.32 34.06
N THR A 347 6.59 -16.06 34.43
CA THR A 347 5.31 -15.38 34.21
C THR A 347 4.96 -15.22 32.72
N ASP A 348 5.95 -14.85 31.89
CA ASP A 348 5.74 -14.66 30.45
C ASP A 348 5.49 -16.01 29.76
N LEU A 349 6.27 -17.03 30.13
CA LEU A 349 6.12 -18.40 29.65
C LEU A 349 4.78 -19.03 30.08
N LEU A 350 4.33 -18.79 31.32
CA LEU A 350 3.02 -19.21 31.83
C LEU A 350 1.90 -18.55 31.00
N GLN A 351 1.83 -17.22 30.98
CA GLN A 351 0.79 -16.45 30.29
C GLN A 351 0.70 -16.85 28.81
N ARG A 352 1.85 -16.96 28.14
CA ARG A 352 1.92 -17.35 26.73
C ARG A 352 1.44 -18.78 26.49
N THR A 353 1.78 -19.73 27.36
CA THR A 353 1.34 -21.12 27.24
C THR A 353 -0.15 -21.24 27.54
N GLU A 354 -0.66 -20.47 28.48
CA GLU A 354 -2.09 -20.37 28.79
C GLU A 354 -2.89 -19.86 27.58
N ASP A 355 -2.46 -18.75 26.97
CA ASP A 355 -3.20 -18.14 25.84
C ASP A 355 -3.06 -18.94 24.53
N GLU A 356 -1.91 -19.56 24.25
CA GLU A 356 -1.75 -20.47 23.11
C GLU A 356 -2.63 -21.73 23.26
N ILE A 357 -2.80 -22.29 24.47
CA ILE A 357 -3.70 -23.44 24.70
C ILE A 357 -5.19 -23.01 24.67
N LYS A 358 -5.57 -21.87 25.27
CA LYS A 358 -6.94 -21.35 25.18
C LYS A 358 -7.41 -21.20 23.74
N PHE A 359 -6.54 -20.71 22.85
CA PHE A 359 -6.88 -20.53 21.44
C PHE A 359 -7.28 -21.84 20.76
N SER A 360 -6.50 -22.92 20.97
CA SER A 360 -6.86 -24.28 20.54
C SER A 360 -8.21 -24.76 21.11
N LEU A 361 -8.47 -24.50 22.38
CA LEU A 361 -9.72 -24.88 23.05
C LEU A 361 -10.94 -24.05 22.56
N ASP A 362 -10.73 -22.80 22.14
CA ASP A 362 -11.77 -21.95 21.55
C ASP A 362 -12.12 -22.33 20.10
N ASP A 363 -11.16 -22.88 19.34
CA ASP A 363 -11.41 -23.54 18.04
C ASP A 363 -12.02 -24.96 18.20
N GLY A 364 -12.15 -25.47 19.43
CA GLY A 364 -12.89 -26.69 19.77
C GLY A 364 -12.05 -27.98 19.83
N GLU A 365 -10.73 -27.87 20.06
CA GLU A 365 -9.87 -29.04 20.25
C GLU A 365 -10.09 -29.76 21.60
N ASP A 366 -9.73 -31.05 21.67
CA ASP A 366 -9.79 -31.83 22.92
C ASP A 366 -8.67 -31.46 23.89
N ILE A 367 -9.03 -31.25 25.15
CA ILE A 367 -8.10 -30.78 26.20
C ILE A 367 -6.90 -31.69 26.44
N GLU A 368 -7.03 -33.02 26.41
CA GLU A 368 -5.88 -33.90 26.66
C GLU A 368 -4.99 -33.97 25.41
N ALA A 369 -5.57 -33.91 24.21
CA ALA A 369 -4.81 -33.82 22.96
C ALA A 369 -4.02 -32.50 22.85
N THR A 370 -4.62 -31.36 23.19
CA THR A 370 -3.92 -30.06 23.22
C THR A 370 -2.85 -30.03 24.32
N LEU A 371 -3.12 -30.58 25.51
CA LEU A 371 -2.09 -30.69 26.57
C LEU A 371 -0.91 -31.58 26.14
N GLU A 372 -1.14 -32.67 25.39
CA GLU A 372 -0.05 -33.49 24.82
C GLU A 372 0.77 -32.69 23.79
N MET A 373 0.13 -31.89 22.91
CA MET A 373 0.82 -31.04 21.94
C MET A 373 1.76 -30.02 22.60
N PHE A 374 1.40 -29.48 23.77
CA PHE A 374 2.23 -28.54 24.54
C PHE A 374 3.11 -29.20 25.63
N ALA A 375 3.16 -30.53 25.72
CA ALA A 375 3.78 -31.26 26.82
C ALA A 375 5.26 -30.87 27.10
N ALA A 376 6.06 -30.61 26.07
CA ALA A 376 7.46 -30.18 26.24
C ALA A 376 7.61 -28.80 26.92
N ARG A 377 6.61 -27.93 26.75
CA ARG A 377 6.56 -26.58 27.34
C ARG A 377 6.03 -26.64 28.76
N LEU A 378 4.99 -27.44 29.00
CA LEU A 378 4.47 -27.74 30.33
C LEU A 378 5.53 -28.40 31.22
N GLU A 379 6.28 -29.38 30.70
CA GLU A 379 7.44 -29.98 31.36
C GLU A 379 8.62 -29.02 31.56
N THR A 380 8.64 -27.85 30.90
CA THR A 380 9.62 -26.80 31.18
C THR A 380 9.15 -25.90 32.33
N ILE A 381 7.88 -25.48 32.30
CA ILE A 381 7.23 -24.74 33.39
C ILE A 381 7.33 -25.52 34.71
N LYS A 382 6.94 -26.80 34.70
CA LYS A 382 6.96 -27.73 35.84
C LYS A 382 8.34 -27.93 36.49
N LYS A 383 9.41 -27.72 35.73
CA LYS A 383 10.81 -27.78 36.22
C LYS A 383 11.27 -26.46 36.83
N ALA A 384 10.61 -25.35 36.52
CA ALA A 384 10.81 -24.05 37.14
C ALA A 384 9.93 -23.89 38.40
N ASP A 385 8.63 -24.15 38.28
CA ASP A 385 7.70 -24.28 39.41
C ASP A 385 6.60 -25.32 39.11
N ALA A 386 6.49 -26.35 39.96
CA ALA A 386 5.50 -27.40 39.82
C ALA A 386 4.09 -26.98 40.27
N SER A 387 3.98 -26.02 41.20
CA SER A 387 2.70 -25.49 41.69
C SER A 387 2.03 -24.62 40.64
N GLU A 388 2.79 -23.78 39.93
CA GLU A 388 2.26 -22.98 38.82
C GLU A 388 1.89 -23.86 37.61
N HIS A 389 2.66 -24.92 37.32
CA HIS A 389 2.28 -25.92 36.32
C HIS A 389 0.95 -26.61 36.66
N ASP A 390 0.81 -27.13 37.89
CA ASP A 390 -0.39 -27.87 38.28
C ASP A 390 -1.62 -26.94 38.33
N ALA A 391 -1.46 -25.69 38.78
CA ALA A 391 -2.51 -24.67 38.75
C ALA A 391 -2.94 -24.29 37.32
N LEU A 392 -1.99 -24.10 36.40
CA LEU A 392 -2.27 -23.83 34.99
C LEU A 392 -3.04 -24.99 34.34
N VAL A 393 -2.62 -26.24 34.58
CA VAL A 393 -3.27 -27.42 34.00
C VAL A 393 -4.66 -27.67 34.60
N GLU A 394 -4.88 -27.42 35.90
CA GLU A 394 -6.21 -27.46 36.51
C GLU A 394 -7.12 -26.36 35.93
N TYR A 395 -6.61 -25.14 35.80
CA TYR A 395 -7.33 -24.01 35.20
C TYR A 395 -7.74 -24.28 33.74
N LEU A 396 -6.83 -24.79 32.90
CA LEU A 396 -7.12 -25.09 31.49
C LEU A 396 -8.13 -26.24 31.34
N ARG A 397 -8.04 -27.29 32.18
CA ARG A 397 -9.06 -28.35 32.22
C ARG A 397 -10.43 -27.82 32.62
N LYS A 398 -10.49 -26.89 33.58
CA LYS A 398 -11.74 -26.22 33.93
C LYS A 398 -12.25 -25.31 32.80
N TYR A 399 -11.37 -24.57 32.14
CA TYR A 399 -11.70 -23.68 31.01
C TYR A 399 -12.36 -24.43 29.83
N ALA A 400 -11.90 -25.67 29.57
CA ALA A 400 -12.53 -26.58 28.63
C ALA A 400 -13.86 -27.16 29.16
N ALA A 401 -13.91 -27.57 30.43
CA ALA A 401 -15.13 -28.12 31.04
C ALA A 401 -16.28 -27.10 31.20
N ASP A 402 -15.96 -25.80 31.36
CA ASP A 402 -16.94 -24.70 31.38
C ASP A 402 -17.44 -24.34 29.95
N ARG A 403 -16.96 -25.01 28.89
CA ARG A 403 -17.35 -24.82 27.48
C ARG A 403 -18.08 -26.00 26.82
N ALA A 404 -18.06 -27.19 27.44
CA ALA A 404 -18.61 -28.43 26.89
C ALA A 404 -20.09 -28.69 27.26
#